data_AF-A0AA86VY74-F1
#
_entry.id   AF-A0AA86VY74-F1
#
_cell.length_a   1.000
_cell.length_b   1.000
_cell.length_c   1.000
_cell.angle_alpha   90.00
_cell.angle_beta   90.00
_cell.angle_gamma   90.00
#
_symmetry.space_group_name_H-M   'P 1'
#
loop_
_entity.id
_entity.type
_entity.pdbx_description
1 polymer ?
#
loop_
_entity_poly.entity_id
_entity_poly.type
_entity_poly.pdbx_seq_one_letter_code
_entity_poly.pdbx_strand_id
1 'polypeptide(L)'
;MASTPGILTEWPWKPLGSFKYVLVVPFVVHSWYDMLVKDKSERNMVAFLILPFLLWRLLHNQIWITLSRYRTAKGNARIVDKGIEFDQVDRERNWDDQILFNGLVYYLANYAFVGASHLPLWRADGVVMAMVLHAGPVEFLYYWLHRALHHHFLYSRYHSHHHSSIVTEPITSVIHPFVEIISYFLLFSVPLLTLVFTKTASLMVVFGYVTYIDFMNNMGHCNFEIVPNYLFKIFPPLKYFMYTPS
;
A
#
# COMPACT_ATOMS: atom_id res chain seq x y z
N MET A 1 12.76 -0.36 -15.39
CA MET A 1 13.55 -1.16 -14.43
C MET A 1 14.58 -0.26 -13.76
N ALA A 2 15.11 -0.67 -12.60
CA ALA A 2 16.21 0.03 -11.94
C ALA A 2 17.45 0.08 -12.85
N SER A 3 18.29 1.11 -12.69
CA SER A 3 19.43 1.34 -13.60
C SER A 3 20.50 0.24 -13.52
N THR A 4 20.68 -0.36 -12.34
CA THR A 4 21.55 -1.52 -12.11
C THR A 4 20.83 -2.52 -11.20
N PRO A 5 19.93 -3.38 -11.72
CA PRO A 5 19.09 -4.24 -10.89
C PRO A 5 19.87 -5.05 -9.84
N GLY A 6 19.35 -5.06 -8.61
CA GLY A 6 19.87 -5.87 -7.51
C GLY A 6 19.27 -7.28 -7.46
N ILE A 7 19.64 -8.03 -6.43
CA ILE A 7 19.03 -9.33 -6.14
C ILE A 7 17.56 -9.10 -5.77
N LEU A 8 16.65 -9.96 -6.26
CA LEU A 8 15.22 -9.85 -5.99
C LEU A 8 14.63 -8.48 -6.42
N THR A 9 15.16 -7.87 -7.49
CA THR A 9 14.52 -6.69 -8.10
C THR A 9 13.14 -7.05 -8.68
N GLU A 10 13.01 -8.23 -9.28
CA GLU A 10 11.80 -8.68 -9.94
C GLU A 10 10.88 -9.45 -9.00
N TRP A 11 9.58 -9.38 -9.28
CA TRP A 11 8.57 -10.18 -8.59
C TRP A 11 8.78 -11.68 -8.85
N PRO A 12 8.65 -12.55 -7.82
CA PRO A 12 8.81 -14.00 -7.98
C PRO A 12 7.87 -14.62 -9.04
N TRP A 13 6.71 -14.00 -9.25
CA TRP A 13 5.70 -14.45 -10.20
C TRP A 13 5.67 -13.66 -11.51
N LYS A 14 6.70 -12.85 -11.80
CA LYS A 14 6.82 -12.18 -13.09
C LYS A 14 6.62 -13.13 -14.30
N PRO A 15 7.15 -14.38 -14.31
CA PRO A 15 6.91 -15.32 -15.41
C PRO A 15 5.45 -15.69 -15.64
N LEU A 16 4.57 -15.54 -14.64
CA LEU A 16 3.14 -15.82 -14.78
C LEU A 16 2.39 -14.73 -15.57
N GLY A 17 2.96 -13.52 -15.68
CA GLY A 17 2.28 -12.39 -16.31
C GLY A 17 0.86 -12.19 -15.77
N SER A 18 -0.13 -12.15 -16.66
CA SER A 18 -1.55 -12.00 -16.29
C SER A 18 -2.14 -13.19 -15.53
N PHE A 19 -1.47 -14.35 -15.48
CA PHE A 19 -1.92 -15.51 -14.70
C PHE A 19 -1.59 -15.41 -13.20
N LYS A 20 -0.87 -14.37 -12.76
CA LYS A 20 -0.44 -14.18 -11.36
C LYS A 20 -1.56 -14.29 -10.31
N TYR A 21 -2.81 -14.04 -10.67
CA TYR A 21 -3.95 -14.19 -9.75
C TYR A 21 -4.18 -15.62 -9.26
N VAL A 22 -3.66 -16.64 -9.97
CA VAL A 22 -3.75 -18.05 -9.52
C VAL A 22 -3.07 -18.28 -8.17
N LEU A 23 -2.13 -17.41 -7.76
CA LEU A 23 -1.43 -17.52 -6.48
C LEU A 23 -2.37 -17.40 -5.28
N VAL A 24 -3.40 -16.55 -5.37
CA VAL A 24 -4.34 -16.32 -4.26
C VAL A 24 -5.53 -17.28 -4.27
N VAL A 25 -5.80 -17.96 -5.40
CA VAL A 25 -6.98 -18.82 -5.58
C VAL A 25 -7.10 -19.91 -4.50
N PRO A 26 -6.05 -20.69 -4.16
CA PRO A 26 -6.18 -21.73 -3.14
C PRO A 26 -6.63 -21.20 -1.77
N PHE A 27 -6.09 -20.03 -1.38
CA PHE A 27 -6.42 -19.39 -0.11
C PHE A 27 -7.85 -18.84 -0.10
N VAL A 28 -8.27 -18.25 -1.22
CA VAL A 28 -9.64 -17.77 -1.40
C VAL A 28 -10.64 -18.91 -1.31
N VAL A 29 -10.42 -19.99 -2.06
CA VAL A 29 -11.31 -21.16 -2.06
C VAL A 29 -11.39 -21.75 -0.66
N HIS A 30 -10.26 -21.91 0.02
CA HIS A 30 -10.22 -22.43 1.37
C HIS A 30 -10.96 -21.52 2.37
N SER A 31 -10.72 -20.20 2.35
CA SER A 31 -11.34 -19.29 3.31
C SER A 31 -12.86 -19.15 3.11
N TRP A 32 -13.32 -19.23 1.86
CA TRP A 32 -14.74 -19.22 1.56
C TRP A 32 -15.43 -20.54 1.89
N TYR A 33 -14.77 -21.67 1.63
CA TYR A 33 -15.26 -22.97 2.09
C TYR A 33 -15.43 -22.99 3.61
N ASP A 34 -14.41 -22.55 4.34
CA ASP A 34 -14.44 -22.45 5.80
C ASP A 34 -15.58 -21.56 6.31
N MET A 35 -15.88 -20.46 5.63
CA MET A 35 -16.96 -19.57 6.01
C MET A 35 -18.36 -20.15 5.73
N LEU A 36 -18.51 -20.86 4.61
CA LEU A 36 -19.81 -21.32 4.11
C LEU A 36 -20.22 -22.69 4.66
N VAL A 37 -19.26 -23.57 4.90
CA VAL A 37 -19.51 -24.99 5.23
C VAL A 37 -19.31 -25.29 6.70
N LYS A 38 -18.33 -24.66 7.37
CA LYS A 38 -18.04 -24.97 8.78
C LYS A 38 -19.04 -24.33 9.76
N ASP A 39 -19.08 -24.92 10.95
CA ASP A 39 -19.85 -24.42 12.08
C ASP A 39 -19.41 -23.02 12.50
N LYS A 40 -20.35 -22.26 13.08
CA LYS A 40 -20.13 -20.84 13.42
C LYS A 40 -18.90 -20.61 14.30
N SER A 41 -18.57 -21.54 15.20
CA SER A 41 -17.42 -21.48 16.10
C SER A 41 -16.08 -21.66 15.38
N GLU A 42 -16.07 -22.21 14.18
CA GLU A 42 -14.86 -22.49 13.39
C GLU A 42 -14.65 -21.48 12.25
N ARG A 43 -15.60 -20.56 12.04
CA ARG A 43 -15.58 -19.61 10.94
C ARG A 43 -14.52 -18.54 11.15
N ASN A 44 -13.62 -18.45 10.17
CA ASN A 44 -12.60 -17.42 10.14
C ASN A 44 -13.04 -16.21 9.31
N MET A 45 -13.75 -15.28 9.95
CA MET A 45 -14.25 -14.06 9.31
C MET A 45 -13.14 -13.21 8.69
N VAL A 46 -11.95 -13.16 9.31
CA VAL A 46 -10.82 -12.38 8.80
C VAL A 46 -10.37 -12.95 7.44
N ALA A 47 -10.13 -14.27 7.36
CA ALA A 47 -9.72 -14.92 6.11
C ALA A 47 -10.76 -14.78 4.99
N PHE A 48 -12.04 -14.83 5.34
CA PHE A 48 -13.13 -14.60 4.40
C PHE A 48 -13.10 -13.17 3.81
N LEU A 49 -12.88 -12.16 4.67
CA LEU A 49 -12.87 -10.75 4.29
C LEU A 49 -11.62 -10.32 3.50
N ILE A 50 -10.55 -11.12 3.46
CA ILE A 50 -9.35 -10.79 2.67
C ILE A 50 -9.70 -10.59 1.20
N LEU A 51 -10.46 -11.48 0.55
CA LEU A 51 -10.80 -11.29 -0.87
C LEU A 51 -11.62 -10.00 -1.11
N PRO A 52 -12.77 -9.76 -0.44
CA PRO A 52 -13.48 -8.49 -0.54
C PRO A 52 -12.57 -7.28 -0.31
N PHE A 53 -11.63 -7.38 0.62
CA PHE A 53 -10.67 -6.33 0.91
C PHE A 53 -9.68 -6.11 -0.25
N LEU A 54 -9.12 -7.15 -0.86
CA LEU A 54 -8.25 -7.01 -2.03
C LEU A 54 -8.99 -6.37 -3.21
N LEU A 55 -10.26 -6.76 -3.43
CA LEU A 55 -11.12 -6.15 -4.45
C LEU A 55 -11.40 -4.67 -4.16
N TRP A 56 -11.63 -4.32 -2.90
CA TRP A 56 -11.74 -2.93 -2.45
C TRP A 56 -10.48 -2.14 -2.76
N ARG A 57 -9.29 -2.68 -2.46
CA ARG A 57 -8.02 -2.02 -2.77
C ARG A 57 -7.85 -1.78 -4.26
N LEU A 58 -8.18 -2.75 -5.12
CA LEU A 58 -8.16 -2.58 -6.58
C LEU A 58 -9.10 -1.46 -7.03
N LEU A 59 -10.35 -1.48 -6.55
CA LEU A 59 -11.35 -0.46 -6.87
C LEU A 59 -10.92 0.93 -6.40
N HIS A 60 -10.43 1.03 -5.16
CA HIS A 60 -9.97 2.27 -4.56
C HIS A 60 -8.82 2.89 -5.36
N ASN A 61 -7.80 2.11 -5.72
CA ASN A 61 -6.72 2.56 -6.59
C ASN A 61 -7.25 3.01 -7.96
N GLN A 62 -8.16 2.24 -8.56
CA GLN A 62 -8.72 2.59 -9.87
C GLN A 62 -9.52 3.91 -9.85
N ILE A 63 -10.26 4.19 -8.77
CA ILE A 63 -10.95 5.47 -8.56
C ILE A 63 -9.94 6.61 -8.54
N TRP A 64 -8.85 6.47 -7.79
CA TRP A 64 -7.80 7.48 -7.71
C TRP A 64 -7.08 7.69 -9.04
N ILE A 65 -6.72 6.63 -9.76
CA ILE A 65 -6.12 6.72 -11.10
C ILE A 65 -7.06 7.49 -12.04
N THR A 66 -8.35 7.17 -12.03
CA THR A 66 -9.35 7.83 -12.86
C THR A 66 -9.46 9.32 -12.53
N LEU A 67 -9.50 9.65 -11.23
CA LEU A 67 -9.54 11.03 -10.76
C LEU A 67 -8.28 11.81 -11.13
N SER A 68 -7.10 11.24 -10.89
CA SER A 68 -5.80 11.83 -11.24
C SER A 68 -5.72 12.13 -12.73
N ARG A 69 -5.96 11.13 -13.59
CA ARG A 69 -5.94 11.32 -15.05
C ARG A 69 -6.96 12.35 -15.53
N TYR A 70 -8.16 12.38 -14.95
CA TYR A 70 -9.17 13.40 -15.27
C TYR A 70 -8.69 14.82 -14.91
N ARG A 71 -8.12 15.00 -13.71
CA ARG A 71 -7.58 16.28 -13.25
C ARG A 71 -6.39 16.72 -14.10
N THR A 72 -5.47 15.79 -14.39
CA THR A 72 -4.37 16.02 -15.31
C THR A 72 -4.90 16.43 -16.67
N ALA A 73 -5.89 15.75 -17.26
CA ALA A 73 -6.46 16.12 -18.56
C ALA A 73 -7.10 17.52 -18.58
N LYS A 74 -7.74 17.97 -17.48
CA LYS A 74 -8.27 19.34 -17.36
C LYS A 74 -7.19 20.42 -17.35
N GLY A 75 -5.96 20.09 -16.94
CA GLY A 75 -4.81 20.99 -16.98
C GLY A 75 -4.74 22.03 -15.87
N ASN A 76 -5.75 22.12 -15.00
CA ASN A 76 -5.72 23.05 -13.86
C ASN A 76 -5.11 22.39 -12.62
N ALA A 77 -4.23 23.13 -11.94
CA ALA A 77 -3.60 22.71 -10.68
C ALA A 77 -2.75 21.42 -10.81
N ARG A 78 -2.11 21.20 -11.97
CA ARG A 78 -1.07 20.17 -12.11
C ARG A 78 0.15 20.57 -11.28
N ILE A 79 0.77 19.60 -10.63
CA ILE A 79 2.04 19.80 -9.92
C ILE A 79 3.19 19.73 -10.92
N VAL A 80 3.24 18.65 -11.71
CA VAL A 80 4.14 18.49 -12.84
C VAL A 80 3.36 18.74 -14.13
N ASP A 81 3.71 19.82 -14.82
CA ASP A 81 3.09 20.18 -16.10
C ASP A 81 3.72 19.43 -17.29
N LYS A 82 3.48 18.11 -17.32
CA LYS A 82 3.89 17.20 -18.40
C LYS A 82 2.81 16.16 -18.67
N GLY A 83 2.80 15.60 -19.88
CA GLY A 83 2.00 14.42 -20.21
C GLY A 83 2.60 13.15 -19.63
N ILE A 84 1.76 12.13 -19.42
CA ILE A 84 2.23 10.78 -19.04
C ILE A 84 2.73 10.09 -20.30
N GLU A 85 3.99 9.68 -20.31
CA GLU A 85 4.61 8.98 -21.43
C GLU A 85 4.16 7.51 -21.50
N PHE A 86 4.03 6.96 -22.71
CA PHE A 86 3.63 5.55 -22.90
C PHE A 86 4.57 4.57 -22.19
N ASP A 87 5.88 4.83 -22.23
CA ASP A 87 6.86 4.00 -21.52
C ASP A 87 6.63 3.98 -20.00
N GLN A 88 6.11 5.07 -19.42
CA GLN A 88 5.74 5.09 -18.00
C GLN A 88 4.50 4.21 -17.78
N VAL A 89 3.46 4.35 -18.60
CA VAL A 89 2.25 3.52 -18.52
C VAL A 89 2.59 2.03 -18.55
N ASP A 90 3.50 1.62 -19.44
CA ASP A 90 3.93 0.23 -19.55
C ASP A 90 4.72 -0.25 -18.33
N ARG A 91 5.59 0.61 -17.77
CA ARG A 91 6.34 0.31 -16.53
C ARG A 91 5.42 0.14 -15.33
N GLU A 92 4.35 0.91 -15.25
CA GLU A 92 3.44 0.95 -14.10
C GLU A 92 2.28 -0.06 -14.22
N ARG A 93 2.22 -0.83 -15.31
CA ARG A 93 1.10 -1.74 -15.62
C ARG A 93 0.86 -2.84 -14.57
N ASN A 94 1.89 -3.22 -13.81
CA ASN A 94 1.82 -4.29 -12.79
C ASN A 94 1.65 -3.78 -11.36
N TRP A 95 1.09 -2.58 -11.17
CA TRP A 95 0.87 -1.94 -9.86
C TRP A 95 0.10 -2.83 -8.85
N ASP A 96 -0.71 -3.77 -9.34
CA ASP A 96 -1.50 -4.70 -8.55
C ASP A 96 -0.70 -5.87 -7.96
N ASP A 97 0.58 -6.05 -8.33
CA ASP A 97 1.47 -7.06 -7.73
C ASP A 97 1.59 -6.86 -6.21
N GLN A 98 1.62 -5.61 -5.75
CA GLN A 98 1.68 -5.29 -4.33
C GLN A 98 0.39 -5.68 -3.59
N ILE A 99 -0.77 -5.62 -4.25
CA ILE A 99 -2.04 -6.08 -3.67
C ILE A 99 -2.04 -7.60 -3.55
N LEU A 100 -1.55 -8.32 -4.57
CA LEU A 100 -1.42 -9.77 -4.53
C LEU A 100 -0.47 -10.25 -3.43
N PHE A 101 0.71 -9.61 -3.35
CA PHE A 101 1.67 -9.87 -2.28
C PHE A 101 1.05 -9.72 -0.90
N ASN A 102 0.40 -8.59 -0.65
CA ASN A 102 -0.28 -8.31 0.60
C ASN A 102 -1.36 -9.35 0.89
N GLY A 103 -2.16 -9.74 -0.11
CA GLY A 103 -3.17 -10.78 0.01
C GLY A 103 -2.59 -12.11 0.48
N LEU A 104 -1.52 -12.59 -0.16
CA LEU A 104 -0.82 -13.80 0.24
C LEU A 104 -0.33 -13.71 1.68
N VAL A 105 0.32 -12.61 2.05
CA VAL A 105 0.83 -12.43 3.41
C VAL A 105 -0.31 -12.34 4.44
N TYR A 106 -1.43 -11.68 4.12
CA TYR A 106 -2.58 -11.62 5.03
C TYR A 106 -3.18 -13.00 5.29
N TYR A 107 -3.31 -13.84 4.26
CA TYR A 107 -3.75 -15.22 4.44
C TYR A 107 -2.77 -16.00 5.31
N LEU A 108 -1.48 -15.96 4.98
CA LEU A 108 -0.45 -16.66 5.75
C LEU A 108 -0.41 -16.19 7.21
N ALA A 109 -0.45 -14.88 7.46
CA ALA A 109 -0.44 -14.31 8.80
C ALA A 109 -1.69 -14.71 9.59
N ASN A 110 -2.87 -14.72 8.96
CA ASN A 110 -4.11 -15.13 9.60
C ASN A 110 -4.08 -16.61 10.02
N TYR A 111 -3.47 -17.49 9.22
CA TYR A 111 -3.31 -18.90 9.57
C TYR A 111 -2.16 -19.17 10.54
N ALA A 112 -1.11 -18.34 10.53
CA ALA A 112 0.07 -18.51 11.40
C ALA A 112 -0.13 -17.92 12.81
N PHE A 113 -0.87 -16.81 12.93
CA PHE A 113 -1.01 -16.11 14.21
C PHE A 113 -2.43 -16.27 14.76
N VAL A 114 -2.56 -16.93 15.91
CA VAL A 114 -3.84 -17.09 16.62
C VAL A 114 -4.54 -15.74 16.82
N GLY A 115 -3.78 -14.70 17.21
CA GLY A 115 -4.29 -13.34 17.43
C GLY A 115 -4.67 -12.56 16.16
N ALA A 116 -4.40 -13.10 14.96
CA ALA A 116 -4.83 -12.56 13.67
C ALA A 116 -6.10 -13.25 13.15
N SER A 117 -6.59 -14.27 13.85
CA SER A 117 -7.86 -14.95 13.61
C SER A 117 -8.91 -14.50 14.63
N HIS A 118 -10.19 -14.59 14.30
CA HIS A 118 -11.31 -14.31 15.24
C HIS A 118 -11.26 -12.92 15.90
N LEU A 119 -11.06 -11.89 15.11
CA LEU A 119 -10.99 -10.51 15.60
C LEU A 119 -12.39 -9.95 15.93
N PRO A 120 -12.53 -9.17 17.02
CA PRO A 120 -13.74 -8.38 17.23
C PRO A 120 -13.90 -7.34 16.11
N LEU A 121 -15.12 -6.86 15.90
CA LEU A 121 -15.39 -5.85 14.88
C LEU A 121 -14.64 -4.54 15.15
N TRP A 122 -14.65 -4.08 16.40
CA TRP A 122 -14.12 -2.76 16.79
C TRP A 122 -13.39 -2.81 18.12
N ARG A 123 -12.29 -2.05 18.22
CA ARG A 123 -11.51 -1.83 19.44
C ARG A 123 -10.87 -0.46 19.44
N ALA A 124 -11.31 0.44 20.33
CA ALA A 124 -10.82 1.81 20.39
C ALA A 124 -9.36 1.90 20.86
N ASP A 125 -8.95 1.05 21.79
CA ASP A 125 -7.55 0.95 22.25
C ASP A 125 -6.61 0.57 21.12
N GLY A 126 -7.02 -0.37 20.26
CA GLY A 126 -6.28 -0.74 19.05
C GLY A 126 -6.21 0.38 18.01
N VAL A 127 -7.27 1.17 17.84
CA VAL A 127 -7.26 2.36 16.96
C VAL A 127 -6.20 3.36 17.44
N VAL A 128 -6.25 3.73 18.72
CA VAL A 128 -5.32 4.71 19.30
C VAL A 128 -3.88 4.20 19.20
N MET A 129 -3.65 2.92 19.51
CA MET A 129 -2.34 2.30 19.40
C MET A 129 -1.81 2.32 17.96
N ALA A 130 -2.64 1.98 16.97
CA ALA A 130 -2.25 2.04 15.57
C ALA A 130 -1.88 3.46 15.13
N MET A 131 -2.65 4.48 15.55
CA MET A 131 -2.38 5.87 15.23
C MET A 131 -1.04 6.35 15.83
N VAL A 132 -0.79 6.06 17.10
CA VAL A 132 0.45 6.45 17.78
C VAL A 132 1.66 5.73 17.18
N LEU A 133 1.55 4.43 16.91
CA LEU A 133 2.62 3.65 16.29
C LEU A 133 2.91 4.13 14.86
N HIS A 134 1.88 4.49 14.11
CA HIS A 134 2.05 5.03 12.77
C HIS A 134 2.73 6.41 12.82
N ALA A 135 2.10 7.39 13.48
CA ALA A 135 2.56 8.78 13.50
C ALA A 135 3.93 8.98 14.17
N GLY A 136 4.34 8.08 15.06
CA GLY A 136 5.65 8.12 15.70
C GLY A 136 6.65 7.15 15.06
N PRO A 137 6.76 5.91 15.57
CA PRO A 137 7.77 4.95 15.13
C PRO A 137 7.81 4.69 13.62
N VAL A 138 6.65 4.48 12.98
CA VAL A 138 6.62 4.12 11.54
C VAL A 138 7.07 5.29 10.67
N GLU A 139 6.55 6.49 10.87
CA GLU A 139 6.98 7.69 10.12
C GLU A 139 8.47 7.98 10.32
N PHE A 140 8.97 7.85 11.56
CA PHE A 140 10.39 8.02 11.84
C PHE A 140 11.26 7.01 11.08
N LEU A 141 10.91 5.72 11.13
CA LEU A 141 11.63 4.67 10.43
C LEU A 141 11.50 4.80 8.91
N TYR A 142 10.32 5.20 8.42
CA TYR A 142 10.05 5.47 7.01
C TYR A 142 11.01 6.53 6.46
N TYR A 143 11.17 7.65 7.16
CA TYR A 143 12.09 8.72 6.76
C TYR A 143 13.51 8.19 6.56
N TRP A 144 14.03 7.42 7.53
CA TRP A 144 15.40 6.90 7.44
C TRP A 144 15.55 5.80 6.38
N LEU A 145 14.56 4.91 6.24
CA LEU A 145 14.54 3.91 5.19
C LEU A 145 14.56 4.57 3.80
N HIS A 146 13.67 5.53 3.58
CA HIS A 146 13.57 6.24 2.30
C HIS A 146 14.85 7.02 2.01
N ARG A 147 15.41 7.71 3.01
CA ARG A 147 16.71 8.39 2.88
C ARG A 147 17.84 7.42 2.54
N ALA A 148 17.85 6.21 3.11
CA ALA A 148 18.82 5.18 2.77
C ALA A 148 18.65 4.68 1.33
N LEU A 149 17.42 4.50 0.85
CA LEU A 149 17.12 4.13 -0.53
C LEU A 149 17.63 5.15 -1.56
N HIS A 150 17.78 6.42 -1.16
CA HIS A 150 18.42 7.47 -1.96
C HIS A 150 19.95 7.46 -1.96
N HIS A 151 20.59 6.60 -1.15
CA HIS A 151 22.03 6.40 -1.25
C HIS A 151 22.38 5.70 -2.57
N HIS A 152 23.38 6.19 -3.30
CA HIS A 152 23.69 5.80 -4.70
C HIS A 152 23.63 4.28 -4.98
N PHE A 153 24.16 3.47 -4.06
CA PHE A 153 24.11 2.01 -4.16
C PHE A 153 22.69 1.45 -4.19
N LEU A 154 21.84 1.85 -3.23
CA LEU A 154 20.45 1.39 -3.13
C LEU A 154 19.56 2.06 -4.18
N TYR A 155 19.84 3.33 -4.49
CA TYR A 155 19.10 4.07 -5.51
C TYR A 155 19.20 3.39 -6.87
N SER A 156 20.41 3.15 -7.34
CA SER A 156 20.64 2.51 -8.65
C SER A 156 20.07 1.09 -8.75
N ARG A 157 19.92 0.37 -7.63
CA ARG A 157 19.45 -1.02 -7.60
C ARG A 157 17.95 -1.21 -7.37
N TYR A 158 17.39 -0.34 -6.53
CA TYR A 158 16.05 -0.52 -6.00
C TYR A 158 15.20 0.74 -6.22
N HIS A 159 15.67 1.93 -5.85
CA HIS A 159 14.79 3.11 -5.84
C HIS A 159 14.65 3.84 -7.19
N SER A 160 15.62 3.72 -8.10
CA SER A 160 15.65 4.47 -9.38
C SER A 160 14.50 4.12 -10.31
N HIS A 161 13.94 2.90 -10.20
CA HIS A 161 12.78 2.51 -11.00
C HIS A 161 11.55 3.36 -10.67
N HIS A 162 11.30 3.60 -9.39
CA HIS A 162 10.21 4.46 -8.93
C HIS A 162 10.41 5.90 -9.41
N HIS A 163 11.63 6.43 -9.29
CA HIS A 163 11.97 7.78 -9.77
C HIS A 163 11.96 7.93 -11.30
N SER A 164 11.84 6.83 -12.05
CA SER A 164 11.64 6.91 -13.50
C SER A 164 10.22 7.37 -13.88
N SER A 165 9.28 7.39 -12.92
CA SER A 165 7.93 7.93 -13.10
C SER A 165 7.91 9.41 -12.72
N ILE A 166 8.12 10.26 -13.72
CA ILE A 166 8.25 11.72 -13.52
C ILE A 166 6.89 12.39 -13.30
N VAL A 167 5.88 11.92 -14.03
CA VAL A 167 4.50 12.40 -13.86
C VAL A 167 3.82 11.40 -12.94
N THR A 168 3.85 11.66 -11.64
CA THR A 168 3.30 10.70 -10.67
C THR A 168 1.82 10.44 -10.94
N GLU A 169 1.45 9.16 -10.84
CA GLU A 169 0.06 8.73 -10.76
C GLU A 169 -0.12 8.01 -9.41
N PRO A 170 -1.35 7.85 -8.90
CA PRO A 170 -1.59 7.16 -7.64
C PRO A 170 -0.85 5.82 -7.53
N ILE A 171 -0.78 5.07 -8.65
CA ILE A 171 -0.06 3.79 -8.74
C ILE A 171 1.47 3.91 -8.68
N THR A 172 2.06 5.06 -9.03
CA THR A 172 3.50 5.29 -8.89
C THR A 172 3.96 5.05 -7.45
N SER A 173 3.08 5.27 -6.47
CA SER A 173 3.34 5.02 -5.05
C SER A 173 3.64 3.55 -4.70
N VAL A 174 3.33 2.60 -5.59
CA VAL A 174 3.54 1.16 -5.38
C VAL A 174 4.39 0.51 -6.47
N ILE A 175 4.92 1.29 -7.42
CA ILE A 175 5.82 0.80 -8.47
C ILE A 175 7.26 0.85 -7.95
N HIS A 176 7.64 -0.24 -7.29
CA HIS A 176 8.99 -0.43 -6.77
C HIS A 176 9.47 -1.85 -7.05
N PRO A 177 10.79 -2.07 -7.10
CA PRO A 177 11.37 -3.40 -7.07
C PRO A 177 10.92 -4.21 -5.86
N PHE A 178 10.91 -5.53 -6.00
CA PHE A 178 10.30 -6.42 -5.01
C PHE A 178 10.91 -6.29 -3.60
N VAL A 179 12.24 -6.17 -3.48
CA VAL A 179 12.91 -5.91 -2.17
C VAL A 179 12.44 -4.63 -1.49
N GLU A 180 12.20 -3.58 -2.26
CA GLU A 180 11.74 -2.31 -1.73
C GLU A 180 10.29 -2.43 -1.23
N ILE A 181 9.43 -3.14 -1.97
CA ILE A 181 8.08 -3.49 -1.49
C ILE A 181 8.13 -4.32 -0.20
N ILE A 182 9.01 -5.31 -0.09
CA ILE A 182 9.16 -6.09 1.16
C ILE A 182 9.55 -5.15 2.31
N SER A 183 10.47 -4.23 2.07
CA SER A 183 10.98 -3.31 3.10
C SER A 183 9.86 -2.38 3.60
N TYR A 184 9.08 -1.79 2.68
CA TYR A 184 7.90 -1.01 3.05
C TYR A 184 6.83 -1.85 3.72
N PHE A 185 6.56 -3.06 3.24
CA PHE A 185 5.59 -3.95 3.87
C PHE A 185 5.97 -4.28 5.32
N LEU A 186 7.21 -4.67 5.58
CA LEU A 186 7.69 -4.96 6.93
C LEU A 186 7.53 -3.74 7.84
N LEU A 187 7.91 -2.56 7.36
CA LEU A 187 7.77 -1.31 8.10
C LEU A 187 6.30 -1.00 8.43
N PHE A 188 5.42 -1.00 7.44
CA PHE A 188 4.00 -0.69 7.64
C PHE A 188 3.23 -1.84 8.31
N SER A 189 3.80 -3.04 8.43
CA SER A 189 3.23 -4.13 9.22
C SER A 189 3.39 -3.94 10.73
N VAL A 190 4.31 -3.06 11.18
CA VAL A 190 4.61 -2.84 12.60
C VAL A 190 3.36 -2.56 13.42
N PRO A 191 2.47 -1.59 13.08
CA PRO A 191 1.27 -1.35 13.86
C PRO A 191 0.38 -2.60 13.94
N LEU A 192 0.12 -3.26 12.81
CA LEU A 192 -0.75 -4.43 12.77
C LEU A 192 -0.22 -5.60 13.59
N LEU A 193 1.09 -5.89 13.49
CA LEU A 193 1.73 -6.94 14.28
C LEU A 193 1.71 -6.60 15.78
N THR A 194 1.96 -5.35 16.15
CA THR A 194 1.84 -4.93 17.56
C THR A 194 0.42 -5.13 18.07
N LEU A 195 -0.62 -4.79 17.30
CA LEU A 195 -2.00 -5.03 17.70
C LEU A 195 -2.32 -6.52 17.89
N VAL A 196 -1.81 -7.38 17.01
CA VAL A 196 -1.96 -8.84 17.12
C VAL A 196 -1.28 -9.35 18.39
N PHE A 197 -0.03 -8.95 18.66
CA PHE A 197 0.72 -9.43 19.82
C PHE A 197 0.23 -8.86 21.15
N THR A 198 -0.34 -7.66 21.16
CA THR A 198 -0.97 -7.05 22.34
C THR A 198 -2.44 -7.43 22.50
N LYS A 199 -3.01 -8.22 21.57
CA LYS A 199 -4.42 -8.64 21.55
C LYS A 199 -5.41 -7.45 21.51
N THR A 200 -5.01 -6.37 20.84
CA THR A 200 -5.82 -5.17 20.64
C THR A 200 -6.30 -5.00 19.20
N ALA A 201 -5.98 -5.95 18.31
CA ALA A 201 -6.46 -5.95 16.92
C ALA A 201 -8.00 -6.05 16.81
N SER A 202 -8.54 -5.42 15.78
CA SER A 202 -9.96 -5.54 15.38
C SER A 202 -10.08 -5.46 13.86
N LEU A 203 -11.19 -5.98 13.31
CA LEU A 203 -11.44 -5.98 11.86
C LEU A 203 -11.34 -4.58 11.26
N MET A 204 -12.00 -3.60 11.89
CA MET A 204 -12.01 -2.23 11.41
C MET A 204 -10.63 -1.58 11.44
N VAL A 205 -9.80 -1.87 12.44
CA VAL A 205 -8.43 -1.32 12.50
C VAL A 205 -7.53 -1.95 11.46
N VAL A 206 -7.59 -3.28 11.28
CA VAL A 206 -6.73 -3.98 10.31
C VAL A 206 -7.01 -3.51 8.88
N PHE A 207 -8.27 -3.54 8.45
CA PHE A 207 -8.63 -3.13 7.09
C PHE A 207 -8.63 -1.61 6.92
N GLY A 208 -9.04 -0.87 7.96
CA GLY A 208 -9.06 0.59 7.95
C GLY A 208 -7.66 1.19 7.89
N TYR A 209 -6.69 0.64 8.63
CA TYR A 209 -5.31 1.12 8.60
C TYR A 209 -4.66 0.94 7.22
N VAL A 210 -4.82 -0.23 6.60
CA VAL A 210 -4.29 -0.47 5.24
C VAL A 210 -5.02 0.41 4.21
N THR A 211 -6.33 0.58 4.34
CA THR A 211 -7.09 1.52 3.48
C THR A 211 -6.58 2.96 3.63
N TYR A 212 -6.27 3.38 4.86
CA TYR A 212 -5.69 4.69 5.12
C TYR A 212 -4.32 4.83 4.46
N ILE A 213 -3.44 3.84 4.55
CA ILE A 213 -2.13 3.87 3.87
C ILE A 213 -2.30 3.97 2.35
N ASP A 214 -3.19 3.16 1.74
CA ASP A 214 -3.50 3.26 0.31
C ASP A 214 -4.04 4.65 -0.05
N PHE A 215 -4.90 5.22 0.78
CA PHE A 215 -5.43 6.57 0.57
C PHE A 215 -4.33 7.63 0.61
N MET A 216 -3.47 7.60 1.61
CA MET A 216 -2.37 8.58 1.74
C MET A 216 -1.42 8.46 0.56
N ASN A 217 -1.02 7.24 0.18
CA ASN A 217 -0.13 7.00 -0.96
C ASN A 217 -0.74 7.48 -2.28
N ASN A 218 -2.01 7.14 -2.54
CA ASN A 218 -2.72 7.54 -3.76
C ASN A 218 -2.91 9.04 -3.85
N MET A 219 -3.29 9.67 -2.73
CA MET A 219 -3.40 11.10 -2.63
C MET A 219 -2.05 11.72 -2.98
N GLY A 220 -0.97 11.40 -2.26
CA GLY A 220 0.33 12.02 -2.44
C GLY A 220 0.95 11.92 -3.83
N HIS A 221 0.54 10.92 -4.62
CA HIS A 221 1.05 10.69 -5.97
C HIS A 221 0.04 11.06 -7.07
N CYS A 222 -1.02 11.82 -6.75
CA CYS A 222 -2.08 12.10 -7.72
C CYS A 222 -1.73 13.17 -8.78
N ASN A 223 -0.58 13.85 -8.67
CA ASN A 223 -0.09 14.91 -9.55
C ASN A 223 -1.07 16.10 -9.77
N PHE A 224 -1.95 16.35 -8.81
CA PHE A 224 -2.70 17.60 -8.75
C PHE A 224 -2.73 18.16 -7.33
N GLU A 225 -2.73 19.48 -7.25
CA GLU A 225 -2.79 20.20 -5.98
C GLU A 225 -4.17 20.00 -5.34
N ILE A 226 -4.18 19.47 -4.12
CA ILE A 226 -5.37 19.37 -3.26
C ILE A 226 -5.41 20.57 -2.32
N VAL A 227 -4.27 20.92 -1.74
CA VAL A 227 -4.15 22.04 -0.82
C VAL A 227 -3.33 23.15 -1.45
N PRO A 228 -3.89 24.37 -1.58
CA PRO A 228 -3.20 25.49 -2.19
C PRO A 228 -1.86 25.84 -1.51
N ASN A 229 -0.82 26.05 -2.31
CA ASN A 229 0.55 26.32 -1.86
C ASN A 229 0.65 27.57 -0.98
N TYR A 230 -0.23 28.57 -1.17
CA TYR A 230 -0.23 29.79 -0.39
C TYR A 230 -0.49 29.55 1.10
N LEU A 231 -1.19 28.47 1.48
CA LEU A 231 -1.42 28.14 2.89
C LEU A 231 -0.11 27.79 3.60
N PHE A 232 0.82 27.12 2.91
CA PHE A 232 2.16 26.84 3.44
C PHE A 232 3.06 28.08 3.49
N LYS A 233 2.75 29.12 2.70
CA LYS A 233 3.43 30.42 2.78
C LYS A 233 2.93 31.24 3.96
N ILE A 234 1.62 31.21 4.23
CA ILE A 234 0.99 31.91 5.36
C ILE A 234 1.36 31.25 6.69
N PHE A 235 1.33 29.92 6.75
CA PHE A 235 1.66 29.17 7.96
C PHE A 235 2.64 28.02 7.64
N PRO A 236 3.95 28.31 7.54
CA PRO A 236 4.97 27.29 7.23
C PRO A 236 4.95 26.04 8.10
N PRO A 237 4.60 26.09 9.40
CA PRO A 237 4.50 24.87 10.22
C PRO A 237 3.44 23.87 9.74
N LEU A 238 2.46 24.28 8.91
CA LEU A 238 1.39 23.41 8.39
C LEU A 238 1.94 22.15 7.70
N LYS A 239 3.10 22.25 7.05
CA LYS A 239 3.73 21.13 6.33
C LYS A 239 4.09 19.94 7.21
N TYR A 240 4.19 20.13 8.53
CA TYR A 240 4.49 19.05 9.47
C TYR A 240 3.24 18.36 10.02
N PHE A 241 2.05 18.94 9.80
CA PHE A 241 0.78 18.40 10.29
C PHE A 241 -0.10 17.84 9.18
N MET A 242 0.21 18.16 7.92
CA MET A 242 -0.63 17.84 6.79
C MET A 242 0.20 17.32 5.64
N TYR A 243 -0.08 16.07 5.28
CA TYR A 243 0.43 15.47 4.06
C TYR A 243 -0.48 15.86 2.89
N THR A 244 0.12 16.34 1.81
CA THR A 244 -0.56 16.78 0.58
C THR A 244 0.31 16.37 -0.61
N PRO A 245 -0.27 16.24 -1.82
CA PRO A 245 0.54 16.11 -3.03
C PRO A 245 1.37 17.38 -3.19
N SER A 246 2.66 17.23 -3.47
CA SER A 246 3.64 18.34 -3.54
C SER A 246 4.67 18.12 -4.63
#